data_AF-A0A183FLN0-F1
#
_entry.id   AF-A0A183FLN0-F1
#
_cell.length_a   1.000
_cell.length_b   1.000
_cell.length_c   1.000
_cell.angle_alpha   90.00
_cell.angle_beta   90.00
_cell.angle_gamma   90.00
#
_symmetry.space_group_name_H-M   'P 1'
#
loop_
_entity.id
_entity.type
_entity.pdbx_description
1 polymer ?
#
loop_
_entity_poly.entity_id
_entity_poly.type
_entity_poly.pdbx_seq_one_letter_code
_entity_poly.pdbx_strand_id
1 'polypeptide(L)'
;MVMALQAKIPQAIADGIEEDRRMRSIVITGNQEEPQDLPPSRSQGDLEDKVSGILDALQVECRPESVYRMGFSPIAEAAWLSWFYLPGRTG
;
A
#
# COMPACT_ATOMS: atom_id res chain seq x y z
N MET A 1 -28.77 26.94 -2.46
CA MET A 1 -28.68 25.57 -3.01
C MET A 1 -27.42 25.29 -3.85
N VAL A 2 -26.70 26.30 -4.35
CA VAL A 2 -25.44 26.12 -5.11
C VAL A 2 -24.23 25.76 -4.22
N MET A 3 -24.17 26.27 -2.98
CA MET A 3 -23.07 26.01 -2.03
C MET A 3 -22.90 24.52 -1.68
N ALA A 4 -23.98 23.75 -1.59
CA ALA A 4 -23.92 22.31 -1.30
C ALA A 4 -23.38 21.47 -2.48
N LEU A 5 -23.44 22.00 -3.71
CA LEU A 5 -22.88 21.36 -4.90
C LEU A 5 -21.37 21.65 -5.03
N GLN A 6 -20.89 22.78 -4.52
CA GLN A 6 -19.46 23.12 -4.54
C GLN A 6 -18.60 22.14 -3.73
N ALA A 7 -19.12 21.58 -2.63
CA ALA A 7 -18.41 20.57 -1.85
C ALA A 7 -18.40 19.17 -2.50
N LYS A 8 -19.36 18.89 -3.40
CA LYS A 8 -19.48 17.59 -4.07
C LYS A 8 -18.40 17.36 -5.14
N ILE A 9 -17.93 18.42 -5.79
CA ILE A 9 -16.91 18.31 -6.84
C ILE A 9 -15.55 17.90 -6.24
N PRO A 10 -15.00 18.55 -5.21
CA PRO A 10 -13.77 18.10 -4.55
C PRO A 10 -13.91 16.69 -3.96
N GLN A 11 -15.07 16.36 -3.39
CA GLN A 11 -15.31 15.03 -2.84
C GLN A 11 -15.28 13.95 -3.93
N ALA A 12 -15.97 14.14 -5.05
CA ALA A 12 -15.96 13.19 -6.16
C ALA A 12 -14.56 13.01 -6.77
N ILE A 13 -13.75 14.07 -6.80
CA ILE A 13 -12.34 13.97 -7.23
C ILE A 13 -11.52 13.15 -6.22
N ALA A 14 -11.67 13.42 -4.92
CA ALA A 14 -10.98 12.68 -3.87
C ALA A 14 -11.36 11.18 -3.88
N ASP A 15 -12.65 10.88 -4.04
CA ASP A 15 -13.17 9.51 -4.11
C ASP A 15 -12.60 8.78 -5.34
N GLY A 16 -12.53 9.45 -6.50
CA GLY A 16 -11.94 8.88 -7.71
C GLY A 16 -10.44 8.61 -7.58
N ILE A 17 -9.68 9.48 -6.89
CA ILE A 17 -8.25 9.25 -6.61
C ILE A 17 -8.07 8.04 -5.66
N GLU A 18 -8.92 7.92 -4.64
CA GLU A 18 -8.86 6.81 -3.69
C GLU A 18 -9.25 5.48 -4.34
N GLU A 19 -10.27 5.46 -5.20
CA GLU A 19 -10.67 4.27 -5.97
C GLU A 19 -9.55 3.82 -6.91
N ASP A 20 -8.91 4.76 -7.59
CA ASP A 20 -7.75 4.49 -8.44
C ASP A 20 -6.57 3.93 -7.65
N ARG A 21 -6.28 4.50 -6.47
CA ARG A 21 -5.27 3.96 -5.55
C ARG A 21 -5.59 2.54 -5.11
N ARG A 22 -6.84 2.27 -4.75
CA ARG A 22 -7.27 0.93 -4.34
C ARG A 22 -7.13 -0.09 -5.46
N MET A 23 -7.52 0.25 -6.68
CA MET A 23 -7.40 -0.65 -7.85
C MET A 23 -5.95 -1.05 -8.13
N ARG A 24 -4.99 -0.15 -7.89
CA ARG A 24 -3.56 -0.39 -8.13
C ARG A 24 -2.83 -0.88 -6.90
N SER A 25 -3.57 -1.22 -5.85
CA SER A 25 -2.99 -1.60 -4.58
C SER A 25 -3.02 -3.10 -4.35
N ILE A 26 -1.91 -3.62 -3.85
CA ILE A 26 -1.77 -5.03 -3.50
C ILE A 26 -1.58 -5.15 -1.99
N VAL A 27 -2.28 -6.12 -1.41
CA VAL A 27 -2.14 -6.50 0.01
C VAL A 27 -1.35 -7.80 0.06
N ILE A 28 -0.13 -7.74 0.62
CA ILE A 28 0.71 -8.91 0.84
C ILE A 28 0.54 -9.36 2.30
N THR A 29 0.15 -10.62 2.50
CA THR A 29 0.08 -11.28 3.81
C THR A 29 1.24 -12.26 3.97
N GLY A 30 1.55 -12.66 5.21
CA GLY A 30 2.49 -13.74 5.51
C GLY A 30 3.93 -13.30 5.74
N ASN A 31 4.21 -11.99 5.75
CA ASN A 31 5.55 -11.50 6.06
C ASN A 31 5.87 -11.71 7.55
N GLN A 32 6.94 -12.45 7.82
CA GLN A 32 7.50 -12.59 9.16
C GLN A 32 7.92 -11.22 9.70
N GLU A 33 7.40 -10.90 10.89
CA GLU A 33 7.71 -9.66 11.58
C GLU A 33 9.15 -9.67 12.11
N GLU A 34 9.88 -8.58 11.88
CA GLU A 34 11.14 -8.36 12.59
C GLU A 34 10.86 -7.85 14.01
N PRO A 35 11.70 -8.20 15.00
CA PRO A 35 11.48 -7.84 16.40
C PRO A 35 11.18 -6.34 16.58
N GLN A 36 10.18 -6.04 17.41
CA GLN A 36 9.62 -4.70 17.67
C GLN A 36 10.63 -3.68 18.26
N ASP A 37 11.87 -4.08 18.50
CA ASP A 37 12.94 -3.24 19.05
C ASP A 37 13.66 -2.40 17.98
N LEU A 38 13.31 -2.54 16.70
CA LEU A 38 13.90 -1.73 15.65
C LEU A 38 13.28 -0.33 15.57
N PRO A 39 14.08 0.71 15.29
CA PRO A 39 13.55 2.03 15.05
C PRO A 39 12.64 2.02 13.81
N PRO A 40 11.56 2.83 13.78
CA PRO A 40 10.59 2.83 12.67
C PRO A 40 11.21 3.01 11.28
N SER A 41 12.32 3.75 11.19
CA SER A 41 13.06 3.95 9.94
C SER A 41 13.72 2.67 9.41
N ARG A 42 14.25 1.81 10.28
CA ARG A 42 14.77 0.50 9.87
C ARG A 42 13.62 -0.42 9.49
N SER A 43 12.62 -0.56 10.37
CA SER A 43 11.48 -1.43 10.14
C SER A 43 10.71 -1.15 8.84
N GLN A 44 10.73 0.10 8.39
CA GLN A 44 10.18 0.50 7.09
C GLN A 44 11.07 0.05 5.93
N GLY A 45 12.39 0.27 6.01
CA GLY A 45 13.34 -0.21 5.01
C GLY A 45 13.33 -1.73 4.87
N ASP A 46 13.29 -2.46 5.98
CA ASP A 46 13.21 -3.93 5.97
C ASP A 46 11.92 -4.43 5.30
N LEU A 47 10.82 -3.67 5.42
CA LEU A 47 9.56 -3.97 4.73
C LEU A 47 9.64 -3.68 3.23
N GLU A 48 10.27 -2.57 2.84
CA GLU A 48 10.56 -2.22 1.45
C GLU A 48 11.37 -3.32 0.76
N ASP A 49 12.44 -3.76 1.41
CA ASP A 49 13.34 -4.80 0.89
C ASP A 49 12.60 -6.14 0.74
N LYS A 50 11.78 -6.52 1.72
CA LYS A 50 10.95 -7.73 1.63
C LYS A 50 9.97 -7.68 0.45
N VAL A 51 9.31 -6.54 0.24
CA VAL A 51 8.40 -6.43 -0.90
C VAL A 51 9.14 -6.39 -2.22
N SER A 52 10.31 -5.74 -2.30
CA SER A 52 11.17 -5.83 -3.48
C SER A 52 11.51 -7.28 -3.80
N GLY A 53 11.93 -8.07 -2.81
CA GLY A 53 12.24 -9.49 -3.01
C GLY A 53 11.04 -10.32 -3.50
N ILE A 54 9.82 -10.00 -3.06
CA ILE A 54 8.60 -10.63 -3.56
C ILE A 54 8.34 -10.24 -5.03
N LEU A 55 8.48 -8.96 -5.36
CA LEU A 55 8.30 -8.47 -6.74
C LEU A 55 9.34 -9.08 -7.68
N ASP A 56 10.59 -9.18 -7.23
CA ASP A 56 11.68 -9.83 -7.96
C ASP A 56 11.41 -11.32 -8.18
N ALA A 57 10.91 -12.03 -7.15
CA ALA A 57 10.53 -13.44 -7.26
C ALA A 57 9.35 -13.65 -8.24
N LEU A 58 8.45 -12.67 -8.33
CA LEU A 58 7.35 -12.65 -9.30
C LEU A 58 7.77 -12.11 -10.68
N GLN A 59 9.04 -11.71 -10.86
CA GLN A 59 9.57 -11.08 -12.08
C GLN A 59 8.77 -9.84 -12.52
N VAL A 60 8.28 -9.07 -11.54
CA VAL A 60 7.54 -7.85 -11.80
C VAL A 60 8.51 -6.67 -11.78
N GLU A 61 8.79 -6.11 -12.96
CA GLU A 61 9.56 -4.87 -13.08
C GLU A 61 8.68 -3.67 -12.71
N CYS A 62 8.61 -3.34 -11.43
CA CYS A 62 7.95 -2.13 -10.97
C CYS A 62 8.66 -1.50 -9.78
N ARG A 63 8.50 -0.18 -9.64
CA ARG A 63 8.85 0.53 -8.42
C ARG A 63 7.54 0.94 -7.75
N PRO A 64 7.20 0.38 -6.59
CA PRO A 64 5.99 0.80 -5.92
C PRO A 64 6.09 2.25 -5.44
N GLU A 65 4.99 3.00 -5.48
CA GLU A 65 4.98 4.41 -5.07
C GLU A 65 5.06 4.58 -3.55
N SER A 66 4.42 3.71 -2.78
CA SER A 66 4.37 3.82 -1.33
C SER A 66 4.08 2.49 -0.65
N VAL A 67 4.90 2.12 0.34
CA VAL A 67 4.66 0.96 1.22
C VAL A 67 3.99 1.41 2.48
N TYR A 68 3.06 0.59 2.97
CA TYR A 68 2.64 0.70 4.34
C TYR A 68 2.56 -0.65 5.00
N ARG A 69 3.09 -0.71 6.22
CA ARG A 69 2.76 -1.78 7.16
C ARG A 69 1.33 -1.54 7.64
N MET A 70 0.41 -2.33 7.13
CA MET A 70 -0.95 -2.44 7.61
C MET A 70 -0.96 -3.46 8.77
N GLY A 71 -1.74 -3.14 9.81
CA GLY A 71 -1.75 -3.86 11.08
C GLY A 71 -1.99 -5.37 10.99
N PHE A 72 -2.03 -6.02 12.15
CA PHE A 72 -2.27 -7.46 12.26
C PHE A 72 -3.61 -7.87 11.63
N SER A 73 -3.59 -8.86 10.73
CA SER A 73 -4.79 -9.51 10.22
C SER A 73 -5.03 -10.82 10.98
N PRO A 74 -6.19 -11.02 11.64
CA PRO A 74 -6.51 -12.27 12.36
C PRO A 74 -6.77 -13.46 11.42
N ILE A 75 -6.82 -13.25 10.11
CA ILE A 75 -7.20 -14.25 9.10
C ILE A 75 -6.00 -15.05 8.60
N ALA A 76 -4.79 -14.52 8.76
CA ALA A 76 -3.54 -15.17 8.42
C ALA A 76 -2.70 -15.19 9.69
N GLU A 77 -2.51 -16.38 10.26
CA GLU A 77 -1.75 -16.60 11.50
C GLU A 77 -0.47 -15.75 11.52
N ALA A 78 -0.44 -14.73 12.39
CA ALA A 78 0.74 -13.89 12.63
C ALA A 78 1.34 -13.20 11.38
N ALA A 79 0.50 -12.72 10.48
CA ALA A 79 0.92 -12.06 9.24
C ALA A 79 0.60 -10.56 9.24
N TRP A 80 1.61 -9.74 8.98
CA TRP A 80 1.41 -8.32 8.68
C TRP A 80 0.97 -8.13 7.25
N LEU A 81 0.13 -7.11 7.04
CA LEU A 81 -0.32 -6.69 5.73
C LEU A 81 0.65 -5.64 5.19
N SER A 82 1.09 -5.76 3.94
CA SER A 82 1.81 -4.68 3.25
C SER A 82 0.95 -4.13 2.13
N TRP A 83 0.71 -2.81 2.13
CA TRP A 83 -0.04 -2.11 1.08
C TRP A 83 0.93 -1.37 0.16
N PHE A 84 0.81 -1.57 -1.15
CA PHE A 84 1.67 -0.90 -2.11
C PHE A 84 0.95 -0.49 -3.39
N TYR A 85 1.26 0.70 -3.88
CA TYR A 85 0.70 1.28 -5.11
C TYR A 85 1.60 1.03 -6.32
N LEU A 86 1.04 0.49 -7.40
CA LEU A 86 1.71 0.35 -8.69
C LEU A 86 1.52 1.60 -9.56
N PRO A 87 2.57 2.07 -10.26
CA PRO A 87 2.45 3.21 -11.16
C PRO A 87 1.42 2.92 -12.25
N GLY A 88 0.57 3.90 -12.54
CA GLY A 88 -0.39 3.80 -13.64
C GLY A 88 0.35 3.71 -14.97
N ARG A 89 -0.19 2.93 -15.92
CA ARG A 89 0.22 3.05 -17.32
C ARG A 89 -0.05 4.48 -17.78
N THR A 90 1.00 5.28 -17.87
CA THR A 90 1.02 6.44 -18.77
C THR A 90 1.06 5.90 -20.19
N GLY A 91 -0.13 5.71 -20.77
CA GLY A 91 -0.32 5.53 -22.21
C GLY A 91 -0.58 6.86 -22.87
#